data_AF-A0A9X2MCB3-F1
#
_entry.id   AF-A0A9X2MCB3-F1
#
_cell.length_a   1.000
_cell.length_b   1.000
_cell.length_c   1.000
_cell.angle_alpha   90.00
_cell.angle_beta   90.00
_cell.angle_gamma   90.00
#
_symmetry.space_group_name_H-M   'P 1'
#
loop_
_entity.id
_entity.type
_entity.pdbx_description
1 polymer ?
#
loop_
_entity_poly.entity_id
_entity_poly.type
_entity_poly.pdbx_seq_one_letter_code
_entity_poly.pdbx_strand_id
1 'polypeptide(L)' 'MSKYQDDNRKIEVQMIINLIESMCIKNNISLVPYRLKNGTYVTSVYDNLEDVNYVITKEKGAN' A
#
# COMPACT_ATOMS: atom_id res chain seq x y z
N MET A 1 25.19 14.50 5.37
CA MET A 1 23.74 14.74 5.44
C MET A 1 23.35 14.88 6.90
N SER A 2 22.55 15.89 7.24
CA SER A 2 22.28 16.28 8.63
C SER A 2 21.28 15.33 9.28
N LYS A 3 21.61 14.79 10.46
CA LYS A 3 20.78 13.87 11.27
C LYS A 3 19.34 14.38 11.49
N TYR A 4 19.15 15.69 11.47
CA TYR A 4 17.83 16.34 11.62
C TYR A 4 16.91 16.17 10.41
N GLN A 5 17.44 16.01 9.19
CA GLN A 5 16.61 15.73 8.01
C GLN A 5 16.05 14.29 8.04
N ASP A 6 16.82 13.34 8.59
CA ASP A 6 16.44 11.94 8.65
C ASP A 6 15.29 11.69 9.66
N ASP A 7 15.26 12.43 10.76
CA ASP A 7 14.23 12.28 11.80
C ASP A 7 12.85 12.79 11.31
N ASN A 8 12.83 13.88 10.53
CA ASN A 8 11.59 14.34 9.88
C ASN A 8 11.04 13.30 8.90
N ARG A 9 11.93 12.66 8.11
CA ARG A 9 11.51 11.64 7.14
C ARG A 9 10.91 10.42 7.83
N LYS A 10 11.46 9.99 8.96
CA LYS A 10 10.91 8.87 9.75
C LYS A 10 9.52 9.19 10.29
N ILE A 11 9.31 10.41 10.80
CA ILE A 11 8.01 10.86 11.29
C ILE A 11 6.97 10.84 10.17
N GLU A 12 7.30 11.39 9.00
CA GLU A 12 6.42 11.36 7.84
C GLU A 12 6.05 9.94 7.41
N VAL A 13 7.03 9.04 7.33
CA VAL A 13 6.79 7.63 6.98
C VAL A 13 5.88 6.97 8.01
N GLN A 14 6.12 7.20 9.31
CA GLN A 14 5.31 6.63 10.37
C GLN A 14 3.87 7.15 10.33
N MET A 15 3.66 8.44 10.04
CA MET A 15 2.33 9.00 9.86
C MET A 15 1.58 8.32 8.72
N ILE A 16 2.24 8.07 7.59
CA ILE A 16 1.64 7.37 6.45
C ILE A 16 1.27 5.93 6.84
N ILE A 17 2.17 5.21 7.53
CA ILE A 17 1.91 3.84 8.01
C ILE A 17 0.69 3.82 8.93
N ASN A 18 0.61 4.72 9.90
CA ASN A 18 -0.49 4.80 10.85
C ASN A 18 -1.83 5.10 10.15
N LEU A 19 -1.82 5.97 9.14
CA LEU A 19 -3.01 6.28 8.34
C LEU A 19 -3.48 5.06 7.56
N ILE A 20 -2.56 4.36 6.88
CA ILE A 20 -2.86 3.15 6.12
C ILE A 20 -3.43 2.07 7.04
N GLU A 21 -2.80 1.81 8.18
CA GLU A 21 -3.24 0.82 9.16
C GLU A 21 -4.65 1.14 9.69
N SER A 22 -4.89 2.39 10.08
CA SER A 22 -6.20 2.84 10.57
C SER A 22 -7.30 2.63 9.51
N MET A 23 -6.99 2.92 8.24
CA MET A 23 -7.91 2.71 7.13
C MET A 23 -8.15 1.22 6.86
N CYS A 24 -7.12 0.38 7.01
CA CYS A 24 -7.25 -1.07 6.87
C CYS A 24 -8.19 -1.67 7.91
N ILE A 25 -7.96 -1.35 9.19
CA ILE A 25 -8.79 -1.83 10.31
C ILE A 25 -10.23 -1.35 10.16
N LYS A 26 -10.43 -0.05 9.91
CA LYS A 26 -11.78 0.55 9.85
C LYS A 26 -12.66 -0.08 8.77
N ASN A 27 -12.08 -0.44 7.63
CA ASN A 27 -12.83 -0.95 6.48
C ASN A 27 -12.72 -2.48 6.32
N ASN A 28 -12.10 -3.18 7.28
CA ASN A 28 -11.84 -4.62 7.22
C ASN A 28 -11.14 -5.04 5.91
N ILE A 29 -10.12 -4.28 5.51
CA ILE A 29 -9.28 -4.58 4.33
C ILE A 29 -7.85 -4.88 4.78
N SER A 30 -7.07 -5.56 3.94
CA SER A 30 -5.69 -5.91 4.22
C SER A 30 -4.78 -5.54 3.04
N LEU A 31 -3.58 -5.05 3.34
CA LEU A 31 -2.54 -4.92 2.31
C LEU A 31 -1.77 -6.24 2.22
N VAL A 32 -1.82 -6.90 1.07
CA VAL A 32 -1.20 -8.22 0.87
C VAL A 32 -0.34 -8.24 -0.41
N PRO A 33 0.70 -9.08 -0.46
CA PRO A 33 1.40 -9.32 -1.71
C PRO A 33 0.50 -10.08 -2.68
N TYR A 34 0.47 -9.64 -3.93
CA TYR A 34 -0.30 -10.25 -5.00
C TYR A 34 0.58 -10.48 -6.23
N ARG A 35 0.38 -11.60 -6.91
CA ARG A 35 1.12 -11.95 -8.12
C ARG A 35 0.22 -11.77 -9.34
N LEU A 36 0.57 -10.81 -10.20
CA LEU A 36 -0.09 -10.61 -11.48
C LEU A 36 0.13 -11.81 -12.41
N LYS A 37 -0.73 -11.97 -13.42
CA LYS A 37 -0.65 -13.07 -14.41
C LYS A 37 0.68 -13.11 -15.16
N ASN A 38 1.33 -11.97 -15.34
CA ASN A 38 2.65 -11.85 -15.97
C ASN A 38 3.81 -12.20 -15.02
N GLY A 39 3.51 -12.64 -13.80
CA GLY A 39 4.50 -13.04 -12.79
C GLY A 39 4.99 -11.93 -11.88
N THR A 40 4.64 -10.67 -12.13
CA THR A 40 5.05 -9.51 -11.32
C THR A 40 4.37 -9.50 -9.95
N TYR A 41 5.15 -9.26 -8.89
CA TYR A 41 4.64 -9.05 -7.55
C TYR A 41 4.29 -7.58 -7.31
N VAL A 42 3.12 -7.34 -6.72
CA VAL A 42 2.59 -6.03 -6.37
C VAL A 42 1.94 -6.08 -5.00
N THR A 43 1.76 -4.93 -4.36
CA THR A 43 0.88 -4.82 -3.20
C THR A 43 -0.56 -4.67 -3.69
N SER A 44 -1.48 -5.50 -3.20
CA SER A 44 -2.92 -5.37 -3.41
C SER A 44 -3.62 -4.90 -2.13
N VAL A 45 -4.83 -4.38 -2.31
CA VAL A 45 -5.82 -4.24 -1.24
C VAL A 45 -6.75 -5.44 -1.33
N TYR A 46 -6.74 -6.28 -0.30
CA TYR A 46 -7.66 -7.40 -0.15
C TYR A 46 -8.85 -6.98 0.70
N ASP A 47 -10.06 -7.15 0.17
CA ASP A 47 -11.31 -6.92 0.88
C ASP A 47 -11.76 -8.21 1.55
N ASN A 48 -11.72 -8.23 2.89
CA ASN A 48 -12.06 -9.42 3.67
C ASN A 48 -13.57 -9.67 3.75
N LEU A 49 -14.42 -8.71 3.36
CA LEU A 49 -15.88 -8.88 3.33
C LEU A 49 -16.31 -9.61 2.05
N GLU A 50 -15.73 -9.22 0.93
CA GLU A 50 -16.11 -9.72 -0.40
C GLU A 50 -15.18 -10.84 -0.92
N ASP A 51 -14.06 -11.12 -0.24
CA ASP A 51 -13.02 -12.06 -0.67
C ASP A 51 -12.41 -11.71 -2.05
N VAL A 52 -12.11 -10.41 -2.26
CA VAL A 52 -11.61 -9.88 -3.55
C VAL A 52 -10.30 -9.11 -3.38
N ASN A 53 -9.39 -9.27 -4.35
CA ASN A 53 -8.16 -8.50 -4.44
C ASN A 53 -8.27 -7.35 -5.45
N TYR A 54 -8.00 -6.13 -5.01
CA TYR A 54 -7.88 -4.93 -5.84
C TYR A 54 -6.40 -4.59 -6.04
N VAL A 55 -5.99 -4.41 -7.30
CA VAL A 55 -4.62 -4.04 -7.65
C VAL A 55 -4.66 -2.69 -8.36
N ILE A 56 -3.91 -1.71 -7.86
CA ILE A 56 -3.67 -0.47 -8.57
C ILE A 56 -2.49 -0.69 -9.52
N THR A 57 -2.77 -1.12 -10.75
CA THR A 57 -1.76 -1.12 -11.81
C THR A 57 -1.72 0.27 -12.43
N LYS A 58 -0.53 0.91 -12.46
CA LYS A 58 -0.33 2.00 -13.44
C LYS A 58 -0.49 1.38 -14.81
N GLU A 59 -1.55 1.72 -15.54
CA GLU A 59 -1.58 1.43 -16.96
C GLU A 59 -0.33 2.08 -17.59
N LYS A 60 0.65 1.25 -17.95
CA LYS A 60 1.66 1.65 -18.93
C LYS A 60 0.95 1.59 -20.28
N GLY A 61 0.18 2.62 -20.62
CA GLY A 61 -0.37 2.76 -21.96
C GLY A 61 -1.66 3.55 -22.08
N ALA A 62 -1.56 4.88 -22.04
CA ALA A 62 -2.27 5.71 -23.01
C ALA A 62 -1.23 6.69 -23.55
N ASN A 63 -0.50 6.24 -24.57
CA ASN A 63 0.17 7.13 -25.52
C ASN A 63 -0.90 7.76 -26.40
#